data_AF-A0A2V5ZPZ3-F1
#
_entry.id   AF-A0A2V5ZPZ3-F1
#
_cell.length_a   1.000
_cell.length_b   1.000
_cell.length_c   1.000
_cell.angle_alpha   90.00
_cell.angle_beta   90.00
_cell.angle_gamma   90.00
#
_symmetry.space_group_name_H-M   'P 1'
#
loop_
_entity.id
_entity.type
_entity.pdbx_description
1 polymer ?
#
loop_
_entity_poly.entity_id
_entity_poly.type
_entity_poly.pdbx_seq_one_letter_code
_entity_poly.pdbx_strand_id
1 'polypeptide(L)' 'QGEGEESIVAMIPVGNRVWGIALDPAGSKLYTANGASNDVSVVDVKSRKELRRIKVGDGPWGIAIVTAAK' A
#
# COMPACT_ATOMS: atom_id res chain seq x y z
N GLN A 1 33.31 6.01 -6.36
CA GLN A 1 32.17 5.31 -7.01
C GLN A 1 30.94 5.76 -6.26
N GLY A 2 30.06 6.50 -6.94
CA GLY A 2 29.05 7.34 -6.30
C GLY A 2 28.00 6.54 -5.54
N GLU A 3 27.76 6.94 -4.31
CA GLU A 3 26.52 6.64 -3.60
C GLU A 3 25.39 7.29 -4.41
N GLY A 4 24.53 6.48 -5.03
CA GLY A 4 23.40 7.02 -5.79
C GLY A 4 22.50 7.79 -4.84
N GLU A 5 22.26 9.08 -5.12
CA GLU A 5 21.37 9.90 -4.30
C GLU A 5 19.96 9.30 -4.32
N GLU A 6 19.49 8.82 -3.18
CA GLU A 6 18.13 8.37 -3.00
C GLU A 6 17.19 9.58 -3.01
N SER A 7 16.21 9.58 -3.90
CA SER A 7 15.25 10.67 -4.04
C SER A 7 13.82 10.15 -4.07
N ILE A 8 12.90 10.96 -3.54
CA ILE A 8 11.47 10.66 -3.60
C ILE A 8 11.02 10.78 -5.05
N VAL A 9 10.71 9.65 -5.68
CA VAL A 9 10.29 9.60 -7.09
C VAL A 9 8.79 9.86 -7.28
N ALA A 10 7.99 9.73 -6.23
CA ALA A 10 6.53 9.93 -6.26
C ALA A 10 5.92 10.03 -4.86
N MET A 11 4.80 10.75 -4.77
CA MET A 11 3.89 10.73 -3.63
C MET A 11 2.52 10.23 -4.11
N ILE A 12 1.99 9.20 -3.44
CA ILE A 12 0.71 8.58 -3.80
C ILE A 12 -0.26 8.82 -2.64
N PRO A 13 -1.32 9.63 -2.83
CA PRO A 13 -2.32 9.80 -1.79
C PRO A 13 -3.08 8.49 -1.56
N VAL A 14 -3.25 8.12 -0.30
CA VAL A 14 -4.00 6.94 0.16
C VAL A 14 -4.99 7.36 1.26
N GLY A 15 -5.52 6.42 2.05
CA GLY A 15 -6.40 6.74 3.17
C GLY A 15 -5.70 7.47 4.33
N ASN A 16 -6.45 7.70 5.40
CA ASN A 16 -6.03 8.54 6.51
C ASN A 16 -5.41 7.71 7.65
N ARG A 17 -4.32 8.24 8.24
CA ARG A 17 -3.59 7.62 9.35
C ARG A 17 -3.21 6.17 9.05
N VAL A 18 -2.39 6.01 8.01
CA VAL A 18 -1.85 4.71 7.58
C VAL A 18 -0.96 4.15 8.68
N TRP A 19 -1.10 2.85 8.95
CA TRP A 19 -0.27 2.17 9.93
C TRP A 19 0.49 0.95 9.41
N GLY A 20 -0.09 0.23 8.45
CA GLY A 20 0.50 -0.99 7.90
C GLY A 20 0.57 -0.93 6.38
N ILE A 21 1.58 -1.58 5.81
CA ILE A 21 1.77 -1.68 4.37
C ILE A 21 2.30 -3.06 3.97
N ALA A 22 1.87 -3.58 2.83
CA ALA A 22 2.41 -4.80 2.25
C ALA A 22 2.39 -4.77 0.72
N LEU A 23 3.38 -5.39 0.10
CA LEU A 23 3.40 -5.69 -1.33
C LEU A 23 2.81 -7.07 -1.60
N ASP A 24 2.20 -7.26 -2.77
CA ASP A 24 1.98 -8.60 -3.30
C ASP A 24 3.31 -9.27 -3.67
N PRO A 25 3.37 -10.61 -3.76
CA PRO A 25 4.62 -11.30 -4.10
C PRO A 25 5.21 -10.94 -5.46
N ALA A 26 4.39 -10.43 -6.39
CA ALA A 26 4.84 -9.94 -7.68
C ALA A 26 5.39 -8.50 -7.64
N GLY A 27 5.25 -7.78 -6.52
CA GLY A 27 5.63 -6.36 -6.38
C GLY A 27 4.82 -5.41 -7.27
N SER A 28 3.70 -5.87 -7.81
CA SER A 28 2.84 -5.13 -8.74
C SER A 28 1.81 -4.26 -8.01
N LYS A 29 1.41 -4.67 -6.81
CA LYS A 29 0.41 -4.01 -5.98
C LYS A 29 0.90 -3.80 -4.57
N LEU A 30 0.62 -2.61 -4.06
CA LEU A 30 0.90 -2.19 -2.70
C LEU A 30 -0.43 -1.97 -1.98
N TYR A 31 -0.52 -2.43 -0.74
CA TYR A 31 -1.74 -2.34 0.06
C TYR A 31 -1.43 -1.61 1.36
N THR A 32 -2.26 -0.63 1.73
CA THR A 32 -2.11 0.11 2.99
C THR A 32 -3.31 -0.11 3.90
N ALA A 33 -3.07 -0.36 5.18
CA ALA A 33 -4.10 -0.39 6.21
C ALA A 33 -4.31 1.03 6.75
N ASN A 34 -5.46 1.63 6.45
CA ASN A 34 -5.74 3.04 6.75
C ASN A 34 -6.62 3.15 8.01
N GLY A 35 -5.98 3.43 9.14
CA GLY A 35 -6.59 3.34 10.47
C GLY A 35 -7.75 4.30 10.70
N ALA A 36 -7.63 5.55 10.25
CA ALA A 36 -8.67 6.57 10.51
C ALA A 36 -9.77 6.59 9.44
N SER A 37 -9.53 6.06 8.25
CA SER A 37 -10.54 5.98 7.18
C SER A 37 -11.26 4.63 7.08
N ASN A 38 -10.89 3.65 7.91
CA ASN A 38 -11.48 2.31 7.99
C ASN A 38 -11.53 1.64 6.61
N ASP A 39 -10.44 1.76 5.85
CA ASP A 39 -10.29 1.14 4.54
C ASP A 39 -8.86 0.65 4.29
N VAL A 40 -8.73 -0.18 3.25
CA VAL A 40 -7.46 -0.58 2.67
C VAL A 40 -7.31 0.06 1.30
N SER A 41 -6.23 0.80 1.06
CA SER A 41 -5.92 1.27 -0.29
C SER A 41 -5.21 0.19 -1.09
N VAL A 42 -5.58 0.03 -2.36
CA VAL A 42 -4.86 -0.80 -3.32
C VAL A 42 -4.17 0.11 -4.31
N VAL A 43 -2.85 0.05 -4.39
CA VAL A 43 -2.01 0.91 -5.21
C VAL A 43 -1.33 0.08 -6.30
N ASP A 44 -1.31 0.59 -7.52
CA ASP A 44 -0.50 0.07 -8.61
C ASP A 44 0.90 0.70 -8.56
N VAL A 45 1.92 -0.13 -8.37
CA VAL A 45 3.29 0.33 -8.16
C VAL A 45 3.89 0.93 -9.42
N LYS A 46 3.59 0.34 -10.59
CA LYS A 46 4.14 0.77 -11.88
C LYS A 46 3.65 2.15 -12.28
N SER A 47 2.35 2.38 -12.21
CA SER A 47 1.74 3.66 -12.55
C SER A 47 1.74 4.67 -11.40
N ARG A 48 2.10 4.24 -10.19
CA ARG A 48 2.15 5.06 -8.96
C ARG A 48 0.79 5.69 -8.65
N LYS A 49 -0.27 4.89 -8.71
CA LYS A 49 -1.66 5.34 -8.53
C LYS A 49 -2.41 4.46 -7.57
N GLU A 50 -3.23 5.08 -6.74
CA GLU A 50 -4.28 4.37 -6.01
C GLU A 50 -5.34 3.88 -7.01
N LEU A 51 -5.56 2.57 -7.04
CA LEU A 51 -6.55 1.92 -7.90
C LEU A 51 -7.94 1.98 -7.30
N ARG A 52 -8.05 1.69 -6.00
CA ARG A 52 -9.31 1.68 -5.25
C ARG A 52 -9.07 1.60 -3.74
N ARG A 53 -10.12 1.88 -2.97
CA ARG A 53 -10.20 1.60 -1.54
C ARG A 53 -11.22 0.51 -1.26
N ILE A 54 -10.90 -0.35 -0.31
CA ILE A 54 -11.76 -1.44 0.14
C ILE A 54 -12.16 -1.11 1.58
N LYS A 55 -13.44 -0.88 1.83
CA LYS A 55 -13.93 -0.67 3.20
C LYS A 55 -13.74 -1.93 4.04
N VAL A 56 -13.26 -1.75 5.25
CA VAL A 56 -13.05 -2.81 6.24
C VAL A 56 -13.64 -2.37 7.59
N GLY A 57 -13.33 -3.11 8.66
CA GLY A 57 -13.70 -2.73 10.03
C GLY A 57 -12.90 -1.53 10.56
N ASP A 58 -13.18 -1.18 11.81
CA ASP A 58 -12.58 0.00 12.44
C ASP A 58 -11.09 -0.20 12.76
N GLY A 59 -10.28 0.81 12.44
CA GLY A 59 -8.87 0.85 12.82
C GLY A 59 -8.02 -0.31 12.29
N PRO A 60 -8.02 -0.64 10.98
CA PRO A 60 -7.17 -1.71 10.47
C PRO A 60 -5.70 -1.35 10.69
N TRP A 61 -4.96 -2.22 11.39
CA TRP A 61 -3.59 -1.92 11.82
C TRP A 61 -2.51 -2.60 10.97
N GLY A 62 -2.52 -3.92 10.94
CA GLY A 62 -1.60 -4.74 10.15
C GLY A 62 -2.24 -5.24 8.85
N ILE A 63 -1.41 -5.55 7.87
CA ILE A 63 -1.82 -6.20 6.64
C ILE A 63 -0.80 -7.28 6.25
N ALA A 64 -1.29 -8.46 5.87
CA ALA A 64 -0.50 -9.54 5.31
C ALA A 64 -1.13 -9.98 4.00
N ILE A 65 -0.31 -10.15 2.97
CA ILE A 65 -0.75 -10.69 1.68
C ILE A 65 -0.40 -12.17 1.64
N VAL A 66 -1.43 -13.00 1.53
CA VAL A 66 -1.29 -14.44 1.32
C VAL A 66 -1.68 -14.75 -0.12
N THR A 67 -0.83 -15.49 -0.83
CA THR A 67 -1.26 -16.11 -2.09
C THR A 67 -2.01 -17.38 -1.74
N ALA A 68 -3.21 -17.54 -2.30
CA ALA A 68 -3.81 -18.87 -2.33
C ALA A 68 -2.86 -19.80 -3.08
N ALA A 69 -2.47 -20.90 -2.45
CA ALA A 69 -1.90 -22.01 -3.19
C ALA A 69 -2.94 -22.41 -4.26
N LYS A 70 -2.48 -22.51 -5.51
CA LYS A 70 -3.34 -22.93 -6.61
C LYS A 70 -3.79 -24.37 -6.40
#